data_AF-A0A3N2AV78-F1
#
_entry.id   AF-A0A3N2AV78-F1
#
_cell.length_a   1.000
_cell.length_b   1.000
_cell.length_c   1.000
_cell.angle_alpha   90.00
_cell.angle_beta   90.00
_cell.angle_gamma   90.00
#
_symmetry.space_group_name_H-M   'P 1'
#
loop_
_entity.id
_entity.type
_entity.pdbx_description
1 polymer ?
#
loop_
_entity_poly.entity_id
_entity_poly.type
_entity_poly.pdbx_seq_one_letter_code
_entity_poly.pdbx_strand_id
1 'polypeptide(L)'
;MSQTLVPSTSSFDGAAIRPVTWASPSSDLWVASVIDADGVRFLGFVERSLDDYLAVDGSGVSKGRYADLDSAKRAIDGESAPATARHWSETGAPILTVRQLRSR
;
A
#
# COMPACT_ATOMS: atom_id res chain seq x y z
N MET A 1 40.14 -25.66 36.61
CA MET A 1 40.07 -25.26 35.19
C MET A 1 38.64 -24.81 34.94
N SER A 2 38.39 -23.51 34.77
CA SER A 2 37.03 -22.97 34.64
C SER A 2 36.81 -22.53 33.19
N GLN A 3 35.88 -23.18 32.49
CA GLN A 3 35.43 -22.77 31.16
C GLN A 3 34.56 -21.52 31.29
N THR A 4 34.98 -20.43 30.65
CA THR A 4 34.14 -19.26 30.41
C THR A 4 33.14 -19.62 29.31
N LEU A 5 31.87 -19.74 29.68
CA LEU A 5 30.75 -19.78 28.73
C LEU A 5 30.60 -18.37 28.13
N VAL A 6 31.00 -18.22 26.86
CA VAL A 6 30.70 -17.03 26.07
C VAL A 6 29.24 -17.14 25.65
N PRO A 7 28.37 -16.14 25.91
CA PRO A 7 27.03 -16.15 25.32
C PRO A 7 27.20 -15.96 23.82
N SER A 8 26.87 -17.00 23.04
CA SER A 8 26.64 -16.88 21.62
C SER A 8 25.46 -15.94 21.42
N THR A 9 25.72 -14.66 21.15
CA THR A 9 24.70 -13.79 20.58
C THR A 9 24.42 -14.31 19.18
N SER A 10 23.39 -15.14 19.09
CA SER A 10 22.69 -15.42 17.84
C SER A 10 22.36 -14.07 17.22
N SER A 11 23.10 -13.68 16.18
CA SER A 11 22.72 -12.54 15.34
C SER A 11 21.40 -12.91 14.67
N PHE A 12 20.32 -12.60 15.36
CA PHE A 12 19.05 -12.35 14.72
C PHE A 12 19.33 -11.14 13.85
N ASP A 13 19.56 -11.35 12.56
CA ASP A 13 19.40 -10.32 11.55
C ASP A 13 17.88 -10.07 11.42
N GLY A 14 17.30 -9.63 12.54
CA GLY A 14 15.94 -9.17 12.61
C GLY A 14 15.95 -7.89 11.81
N ALA A 15 15.57 -7.99 10.54
CA ALA A 15 15.22 -6.84 9.72
C ALA A 15 14.25 -6.01 10.55
N ALA A 16 14.77 -5.00 11.23
CA ALA A 16 13.97 -4.16 12.10
C ALA A 16 12.90 -3.57 11.18
N ILE A 17 11.64 -3.97 11.40
CA ILE A 17 10.51 -3.45 10.65
C ILE A 17 10.52 -1.95 10.92
N ARG A 18 11.03 -1.18 9.96
CA ARG A 18 11.13 0.27 10.11
C ARG A 18 9.70 0.81 10.08
N PRO A 19 9.26 1.56 11.10
CA PRO A 19 7.90 2.03 11.14
C PRO A 19 7.63 2.96 9.97
N VAL A 20 6.56 2.67 9.22
CA VAL A 20 6.07 3.54 8.16
C VAL A 20 5.49 4.80 8.80
N THR A 21 5.92 5.96 8.32
CA THR A 21 5.43 7.27 8.73
C THR A 21 4.45 7.81 7.70
N TRP A 22 3.30 8.27 8.17
CA TRP A 22 2.23 8.81 7.34
C TRP A 22 2.09 10.32 7.53
N ALA A 23 2.13 11.07 6.43
CA ALA A 23 1.86 12.51 6.40
C ALA A 23 0.65 12.82 5.51
N SER A 24 -0.11 13.87 5.83
CA SER A 24 -1.34 14.26 5.13
C SER A 24 -1.26 15.73 4.70
N PRO A 25 -0.84 16.05 3.47
CA PRO A 25 -0.84 17.44 2.98
C PRO A 25 -2.25 18.00 2.75
N SER A 26 -3.24 17.13 2.59
CA SER A 26 -4.66 17.46 2.46
C SER A 26 -5.55 16.43 3.16
N SER A 27 -6.86 16.66 3.16
CA SER A 27 -7.87 15.70 3.65
C SER A 27 -8.05 14.46 2.79
N ASP A 28 -7.50 14.47 1.56
CA ASP A 28 -7.78 13.47 0.53
C ASP A 28 -6.50 12.75 0.06
N LEU A 29 -5.36 13.02 0.69
CA LEU A 29 -4.08 12.43 0.34
C LEU A 29 -3.25 12.12 1.59
N TRP A 30 -2.77 10.89 1.68
CA TRP A 30 -1.84 10.42 2.71
C TRP A 30 -0.61 9.82 2.05
N VAL A 31 0.57 10.26 2.47
CA VAL A 31 1.87 9.87 1.91
C VAL A 31 2.60 9.00 2.92
N ALA A 32 3.03 7.80 2.48
CA ALA A 32 3.83 6.87 3.25
C ALA A 32 5.31 7.07 2.98
N SER A 33 6.10 7.10 4.03
CA SER A 33 7.55 7.18 3.97
C SER A 33 8.21 6.38 5.08
N VAL A 34 9.46 5.98 4.88
CA VAL A 34 10.34 5.48 5.92
C VAL A 34 11.48 6.46 6.10
N ILE A 35 11.85 6.72 7.34
CA ILE A 35 13.02 7.51 7.69
C ILE A 35 14.15 6.53 8.01
N ASP A 36 15.24 6.63 7.27
CA ASP A 36 16.45 5.85 7.46
C ASP A 36 17.69 6.77 7.62
N ALA A 37 18.87 6.16 7.70
CA ALA A 37 20.12 6.89 7.87
C ALA A 37 20.46 7.76 6.64
N ASP A 38 19.91 7.40 5.47
CA ASP A 38 20.15 8.08 4.20
C ASP A 38 19.10 9.17 3.93
N GLY A 39 18.03 9.22 4.72
CA GLY A 39 17.03 10.28 4.73
C GLY A 39 15.60 9.77 4.73
N VAL A 40 14.72 10.49 4.05
CA VAL A 40 13.31 10.12 3.91
C VAL A 40 13.11 9.40 2.59
N ARG A 41 12.68 8.14 2.64
CA ARG A 41 12.35 7.34 1.46
C ARG A 41 10.85 7.22 1.29
N PHE A 42 10.37 7.59 0.12
CA PHE A 42 8.97 7.45 -0.27
C PHE A 42 8.59 5.97 -0.49
N LEU A 43 7.44 5.56 0.03
CA LEU A 43 6.91 4.20 -0.11
C LEU A 43 5.65 4.10 -0.95
N GLY A 44 4.87 5.18 -1.04
CA GLY A 44 3.57 5.19 -1.71
C GLY A 44 2.63 6.22 -1.12
N PHE A 45 1.40 6.23 -1.61
CA PHE A 45 0.34 7.09 -1.11
C PHE A 45 -1.01 6.41 -1.14
N VAL A 46 -1.92 6.96 -0.35
CA VAL A 46 -3.35 6.68 -0.41
C VAL A 46 -4.06 7.97 -0.79
N GLU A 47 -4.90 7.91 -1.80
CA GLU A 47 -5.75 9.02 -2.23
C GLU A 47 -7.22 8.66 -2.00
N ARG A 48 -8.01 9.59 -1.47
CA ARG A 48 -9.46 9.47 -1.42
C ARG A 48 -10.06 9.82 -2.77
N SER A 49 -10.85 8.93 -3.34
CA SER A 49 -11.51 9.09 -4.63
C SER A 49 -12.99 8.71 -4.50
N LEU A 50 -13.87 9.71 -4.55
CA LEU A 50 -15.31 9.57 -4.32
C LEU A 50 -15.61 8.87 -2.97
N ASP A 51 -15.98 7.60 -3.03
CA ASP A 51 -16.39 6.77 -1.90
C ASP A 51 -15.30 5.79 -1.44
N ASP A 52 -14.18 5.71 -2.15
CA ASP A 52 -13.11 4.72 -1.92
C ASP A 52 -11.75 5.38 -1.69
N TYR A 53 -10.80 4.59 -1.20
CA TYR A 53 -9.39 4.94 -1.01
C TYR A 53 -8.53 4.14 -1.98
N LEU A 54 -7.83 4.81 -2.88
CA LEU A 54 -6.89 4.22 -3.83
C LEU A 54 -5.50 4.17 -3.20
N ALA A 55 -4.91 2.98 -3.08
CA ALA A 55 -3.53 2.80 -2.64
C ALA A 55 -2.60 2.61 -3.85
N VAL A 56 -1.48 3.32 -3.87
CA VAL A 56 -0.45 3.29 -4.92
C VAL A 56 0.93 3.24 -4.28
N ASP A 57 1.80 2.32 -4.73
CA ASP A 57 3.16 2.24 -4.20
C ASP A 57 4.12 3.27 -4.81
N GLY A 58 5.34 3.30 -4.28
CA GLY A 58 6.40 4.23 -4.70
C GLY A 58 6.82 4.11 -6.16
N SER A 59 6.45 3.02 -6.84
CA SER A 59 6.69 2.81 -8.27
C SER A 59 5.51 3.23 -9.16
N GLY A 60 4.40 3.68 -8.55
CA GLY A 60 3.17 4.05 -9.25
C GLY A 60 2.23 2.87 -9.52
N VAL A 61 2.51 1.68 -8.96
CA VAL A 61 1.64 0.52 -9.14
C VAL A 61 0.49 0.58 -8.14
N SER A 62 -0.75 0.46 -8.65
CA SER A 62 -1.93 0.40 -7.80
C SER A 62 -1.92 -0.89 -6.97
N LYS A 63 -2.08 -0.75 -5.65
CA LYS A 63 -2.28 -1.85 -4.70
C LYS A 63 -3.75 -2.20 -4.50
N GLY A 64 -4.66 -1.45 -5.13
CA GLY A 64 -6.11 -1.67 -5.05
C GLY A 64 -6.87 -0.45 -4.56
N ARG A 65 -8.20 -0.60 -4.50
CA ARG A 65 -9.14 0.35 -3.89
C ARG A 65 -9.73 -0.27 -2.64
N TYR A 66 -10.02 0.55 -1.64
CA TYR A 66 -10.47 0.10 -0.32
C TYR A 66 -11.61 0.98 0.17
N ALA A 67 -12.56 0.41 0.92
CA ALA A 67 -13.69 1.15 1.47
C ALA A 67 -13.29 2.13 2.58
N ASP A 68 -12.15 1.89 3.22
CA ASP A 68 -11.65 2.70 4.34
C ASP A 68 -10.14 2.96 4.23
N LEU A 69 -9.71 4.03 4.90
CA LEU A 69 -8.32 4.48 4.90
C LEU A 69 -7.37 3.49 5.56
N ASP A 70 -7.79 2.78 6.62
CA ASP A 70 -6.92 1.87 7.36
C ASP A 70 -6.52 0.68 6.50
N SER A 71 -7.50 0.08 5.81
CA SER A 71 -7.29 -0.99 4.84
C SER A 71 -6.33 -0.57 3.72
N ALA A 72 -6.48 0.66 3.20
CA ALA A 72 -5.59 1.19 2.16
C ALA A 72 -4.16 1.42 2.66
N LYS A 73 -3.98 1.88 3.91
CA LYS A 73 -2.66 2.05 4.52
C LYS A 73 -1.95 0.71 4.73
N ARG A 74 -2.66 -0.29 5.25
CA ARG A 74 -2.13 -1.66 5.42
C ARG A 74 -1.63 -2.27 4.11
N ALA A 75 -2.30 -1.99 3.01
CA ALA A 75 -1.87 -2.44 1.69
C ALA A 75 -0.52 -1.82 1.24
N ILE A 76 -0.21 -0.59 1.66
CA ILE A 76 1.11 0.03 1.45
C ILE A 76 2.17 -0.56 2.39
N ASP A 77 1.77 -0.89 3.63
CA ASP A 77 2.63 -1.53 4.62
C ASP A 77 2.98 -2.99 4.25
N GLY A 78 2.37 -3.53 3.19
CA GLY A 78 2.63 -4.88 2.67
C GLY A 78 1.74 -5.97 3.28
N GLU A 79 0.75 -5.58 4.07
CA GLU A 79 -0.25 -6.48 4.63
C GLU A 79 -1.36 -6.74 3.61
N SER A 80 -1.86 -7.98 3.57
CA SER A 80 -3.03 -8.31 2.75
C SER A 80 -4.31 -7.76 3.38
N ALA A 81 -4.94 -6.81 2.69
CA ALA A 81 -6.28 -6.34 2.96
C ALA A 81 -7.20 -6.66 1.77
N PRO A 82 -8.48 -7.02 1.99
CA PRO A 82 -9.42 -7.25 0.90
C PRO A 82 -9.69 -5.92 0.17
N ALA A 83 -9.28 -5.84 -1.10
CA ALA A 83 -9.57 -4.70 -1.95
C ALA A 83 -11.03 -4.75 -2.46
N THR A 84 -11.66 -3.59 -2.59
CA THR A 84 -12.96 -3.42 -3.25
C THR A 84 -12.79 -3.74 -4.73
N ALA A 85 -13.33 -4.89 -5.17
CA ALA A 85 -13.40 -5.24 -6.57
C ALA A 85 -14.59 -4.51 -7.22
N ARG A 86 -14.40 -3.28 -7.73
CA ARG A 86 -15.42 -2.66 -8.58
C ARG A 86 -15.29 -3.21 -10.00
N HIS A 87 -16.26 -4.03 -10.39
CA HIS A 87 -16.37 -4.50 -11.76
C HIS A 87 -17.12 -3.43 -12.58
N TRP A 88 -16.60 -3.02 -13.75
CA TRP A 88 -17.18 -1.95 -14.58
C TRP A 88 -18.66 -2.19 -14.97
N SER A 89 -19.12 -3.44 -14.88
CA SER A 89 -20.52 -3.82 -15.06
C SER A 89 -21.45 -3.26 -13.98
N GLU A 90 -20.96 -2.98 -12.77
CA GLU A 90 -21.78 -2.55 -11.63
C GLU A 90 -22.11 -1.05 -11.66
N THR A 91 -21.33 -0.24 -12.38
CA THR A 91 -21.57 1.20 -12.57
C THR A 91 -22.60 1.51 -13.67
N GLY A 92 -23.31 0.50 -14.20
CA GLY A 92 -24.32 0.67 -15.24
C GLY A 92 -23.75 1.07 -16.61
N ALA A 93 -22.43 1.07 -16.76
CA ALA A 93 -21.77 1.34 -18.04
C ALA A 93 -21.95 0.11 -18.95
N PRO A 94 -22.57 0.25 -20.14
CA PRO A 94 -22.70 -0.87 -21.05
C PRO A 94 -21.31 -1.30 -21.53
N ILE A 95 -20.92 -2.53 -21.19
CA ILE A 95 -19.72 -3.16 -21.74
C ILE A 95 -20.02 -3.49 -23.20
N LEU A 96 -19.61 -2.61 -24.11
CA LEU A 96 -19.75 -2.83 -25.55
C LEU A 96 -18.63 -3.75 -26.03
N THR A 97 -19.02 -4.82 -26.72
CA THR A 97 -18.08 -5.65 -27.47
C THR A 97 -17.52 -4.88 -28.68
N VAL A 98 -16.31 -5.24 -29.14
CA VAL A 98 -15.68 -4.63 -30.34
C VAL A 98 -16.62 -4.66 -31.55
N ARG A 99 -17.44 -5.70 -31.68
CA ARG A 99 -18.44 -5.82 -32.76
C ARG A 99 -19.54 -4.76 -32.67
N GLN A 100 -20.00 -4.42 -31.47
CA GLN A 100 -21.03 -3.40 -31.23
C GLN A 100 -20.51 -1.96 -31.43
N LEU A 101 -19.20 -1.74 -31.25
CA LEU A 101 -18.56 -0.46 -31.56
C LEU A 101 -18.47 -0.21 -33.07
N ARG A 102 -18.28 -1.25 -33.88
CA ARG A 102 -18.12 -1.15 -35.34
C ARG A 102 -19.44 -1.03 -36.11
N SER A 103 -20.57 -1.22 -35.44
CA SER A 103 -21.91 -1.14 -36.04
C SER A 103 -22.65 0.16 -35.72
N ARG A 104 -21.96 1.14 -35.12
CA ARG A 104 -22.42 2.52 -34.94
C ARG A 104 -21.69 3.43 -35.92
#